data_AF-A0AAV8Y6I2-F1
#
_entry.id   AF-A0AAV8Y6I2-F1
#
_cell.length_a   1.000
_cell.length_b   1.000
_cell.length_c   1.000
_cell.angle_alpha   90.00
_cell.angle_beta   90.00
_cell.angle_gamma   90.00
#
_symmetry.space_group_name_H-M   'P 1'
#
loop_
_entity.id
_entity.type
_entity.pdbx_description
1 polymer ?
#
loop_
_entity_poly.entity_id
_entity_poly.type
_entity_poly.pdbx_seq_one_letter_code
_entity_poly.pdbx_strand_id
1 'polypeptide(L)'
;MAPSILVPMQLLQADMSHFLLTNKDITYEIRTEIKRLGRPIPDLIISKTDVGKSRNYSRNFNSSFYDRFKWLCGYPKRNKLFCFICLVMGGNRSAWTQEGWQQETPGQEKERLMVCK
;
A
#
# COMPACT_ATOMS: atom_id res chain seq x y z
N MET A 1 33.53 -4.57 -10.07
CA MET A 1 32.62 -3.50 -10.56
C MET A 1 31.28 -3.73 -9.89
N ALA A 2 31.04 -3.09 -8.75
CA ALA A 2 29.74 -3.16 -8.08
C ALA A 2 28.82 -2.13 -8.73
N PRO A 3 27.56 -2.46 -9.09
CA PRO A 3 26.66 -1.46 -9.58
C PRO A 3 26.33 -0.52 -8.42
N SER A 4 26.73 0.73 -8.56
CA SER A 4 26.33 1.83 -7.69
C SER A 4 24.81 1.97 -7.78
N ILE A 5 24.07 1.25 -6.94
CA ILE A 5 22.65 1.50 -6.73
C ILE A 5 22.56 2.74 -5.85
N LEU A 6 22.83 3.89 -6.46
CA LEU A 6 22.33 5.16 -5.99
C LEU A 6 20.81 5.07 -6.10
N VAL A 7 20.14 4.61 -5.04
CA VAL A 7 18.70 4.80 -4.90
C VAL A 7 18.51 6.31 -4.89
N PRO A 8 17.95 6.92 -5.94
CA PRO A 8 17.93 8.37 -6.03
C PRO A 8 17.14 8.91 -4.84
N MET A 9 17.79 9.79 -4.07
CA MET A 9 17.28 10.53 -2.91
C MET A 9 16.05 11.43 -3.20
N GLN A 10 15.33 11.17 -4.29
CA GLN A 10 14.19 11.95 -4.78
C GLN A 10 12.95 11.10 -5.11
N LEU A 11 12.87 9.85 -4.63
CA LEU A 11 11.67 9.03 -4.87
C LEU A 11 10.48 9.64 -4.12
N LEU A 12 9.66 10.37 -4.87
CA LEU A 12 8.32 10.78 -4.49
C LEU A 12 7.57 9.55 -3.92
N GLN A 13 6.71 9.75 -2.92
CA GLN A 13 6.03 8.67 -2.18
C GLN A 13 5.42 7.55 -3.08
N ALA A 14 5.04 7.88 -4.32
CA ALA A 14 4.51 6.95 -5.30
C ALA A 14 5.54 5.94 -5.85
N ASP A 15 6.83 6.28 -5.91
CA ASP A 15 7.85 5.47 -6.58
C ASP A 15 8.41 4.37 -5.70
N MET A 16 8.41 4.54 -4.38
CA MET A 16 8.90 3.52 -3.45
C MET A 16 7.98 2.28 -3.44
N SER A 17 6.66 2.49 -3.38
CA SER A 17 5.67 1.42 -3.55
C SER A 17 5.76 0.78 -4.95
N HIS A 18 6.00 1.57 -6.00
CA HIS A 18 6.20 1.03 -7.35
C HIS A 18 7.43 0.12 -7.42
N PHE A 19 8.56 0.58 -6.88
CA PHE A 19 9.82 -0.14 -6.87
C PHE A 19 9.69 -1.49 -6.16
N LEU A 20 9.06 -1.53 -4.98
CA LEU A 20 8.81 -2.75 -4.21
C LEU A 20 7.85 -3.73 -4.92
N LEU A 21 6.89 -3.22 -5.70
CA LEU A 21 5.93 -4.05 -6.44
C LEU A 21 6.51 -4.59 -7.75
N THR A 22 7.44 -3.87 -8.37
CA THR A 22 8.03 -4.23 -9.67
C THR A 22 9.27 -5.09 -9.51
N ASN A 23 10.11 -4.84 -8.51
CA ASN A 23 11.37 -5.55 -8.29
C ASN A 23 11.21 -6.53 -7.14
N LYS A 24 11.28 -7.85 -7.41
CA LYS A 24 11.17 -8.88 -6.36
C LYS A 24 12.53 -9.26 -5.77
N ASP A 25 13.60 -9.14 -6.56
CA ASP A 25 14.97 -9.46 -6.18
C ASP A 25 15.67 -8.24 -5.56
N ILE A 26 15.11 -7.77 -4.43
CA ILE A 26 15.67 -6.66 -3.67
C ILE A 26 16.56 -7.23 -2.56
N THR A 27 17.80 -6.73 -2.48
CA THR A 27 18.76 -7.15 -1.44
C THR A 27 18.33 -6.72 -0.04
N TYR A 28 18.90 -7.36 0.98
CA TYR A 28 18.58 -7.08 2.37
C TYR A 28 18.90 -5.63 2.79
N GLU A 29 19.98 -5.07 2.26
CA GLU A 29 20.45 -3.72 2.54
C GLU A 29 19.44 -2.68 2.02
N ILE A 30 18.95 -2.86 0.79
CA ILE A 30 17.93 -1.97 0.21
C ILE A 30 16.62 -2.06 1.00
N ARG A 31 16.20 -3.26 1.43
CA ARG A 31 15.01 -3.43 2.29
C ARG A 31 15.16 -2.69 3.62
N THR A 32 16.35 -2.73 4.20
CA THR A 32 16.68 -2.04 5.45
C THR A 32 16.61 -0.53 5.28
N GLU A 33 17.15 -0.01 4.18
CA GLU A 33 17.10 1.43 3.90
C GLU A 33 15.67 1.91 3.63
N ILE A 34 14.87 1.16 2.86
CA ILE A 34 13.45 1.47 2.65
C ILE A 34 12.68 1.48 3.97
N LYS A 35 12.95 0.52 4.86
CA LYS A 35 12.34 0.48 6.20
C LYS A 35 12.72 1.72 7.02
N ARG A 36 13.96 2.22 6.89
CA ARG A 36 14.45 3.43 7.57
C ARG A 36 13.80 4.70 7.04
N LEU A 37 13.61 4.80 5.71
CA LEU A 37 12.94 5.93 5.05
C LEU A 37 11.45 6.02 5.40
N GLY A 38 10.86 4.90 5.84
CA GLY A 38 9.47 4.84 6.28
C GLY A 38 8.50 4.58 5.14
N ARG A 39 7.21 4.56 5.47
CA ARG A 39 6.16 4.19 4.53
C ARG A 39 5.61 5.41 3.79
N PRO A 40 5.24 5.26 2.50
CA PRO A 40 4.59 6.32 1.77
C PRO A 40 3.12 6.46 2.20
N ILE A 41 2.71 7.71 2.44
CA ILE A 41 1.38 8.09 2.92
C ILE A 41 0.78 9.11 1.93
N PRO A 42 0.54 8.73 0.67
CA PRO A 42 0.01 9.65 -0.30
C PRO A 42 -1.49 9.90 -0.05
N ASP A 43 -1.94 11.09 -0.41
CA ASP A 43 -3.35 11.42 -0.48
C ASP A 43 -3.97 10.69 -1.69
N LEU A 44 -4.70 9.60 -1.40
CA LEU A 44 -5.37 8.79 -2.41
C LEU A 44 -6.81 9.24 -2.58
N ILE A 45 -7.21 9.48 -3.82
CA ILE A 45 -8.59 9.79 -4.18
C ILE A 45 -9.27 8.48 -4.58
N ILE A 46 -9.57 7.63 -3.60
CA ILE A 46 -10.35 6.39 -3.82
C ILE A 46 -11.79 6.71 -3.45
N SER A 47 -12.68 6.64 -4.43
CA SER A 47 -14.13 6.76 -4.21
C SER A 47 -14.84 5.53 -4.76
N LYS A 48 -15.67 4.89 -3.95
CA LYS A 48 -16.53 3.78 -4.38
C LYS A 48 -17.98 4.15 -4.13
N THR A 49 -18.81 3.96 -5.16
CA THR A 49 -20.26 4.12 -5.06
C THR A 49 -20.90 2.74 -5.16
N ASP A 50 -21.55 2.32 -4.09
CA ASP A 50 -22.32 1.09 -4.05
C ASP A 50 -23.81 1.40 -4.22
N VAL A 51 -24.46 0.68 -5.14
CA VAL A 51 -25.90 0.81 -5.40
C VAL A 51 -26.64 -0.05 -4.38
N GLY A 52 -27.27 0.60 -3.41
CA GLY A 52 -28.13 -0.08 -2.45
C GLY A 52 -29.55 -0.23 -2.97
N LYS A 53 -30.32 -1.14 -2.36
CA LYS A 53 -31.73 -1.41 -2.73
C LYS A 53 -32.63 -0.17 -2.64
N SER A 54 -32.32 0.78 -1.74
CA SER A 54 -33.11 2.00 -1.50
C SER A 54 -32.33 3.30 -1.65
N ARG A 55 -30.98 3.24 -1.58
CA ARG A 55 -30.12 4.42 -1.68
C ARG A 55 -28.72 4.03 -2.15
N ASN A 56 -28.08 4.89 -2.92
CA ASN A 56 -26.68 4.77 -3.28
C ASN A 56 -25.79 5.28 -2.15
N TYR A 57 -24.73 4.54 -1.85
CA TYR A 57 -23.75 4.89 -0.84
C TYR A 57 -22.42 5.18 -1.52
N SER A 58 -21.95 6.42 -1.44
CA SER A 58 -20.60 6.78 -1.86
C SER A 58 -19.68 6.85 -0.65
N ARG A 59 -18.52 6.20 -0.73
CA ARG A 59 -17.48 6.23 0.30
C ARG A 59 -16.18 6.67 -0.34
N ASN A 60 -15.52 7.60 0.35
CA ASN A 60 -14.21 8.08 -0.01
C ASN A 60 -13.19 7.53 0.99
N PHE A 61 -12.00 7.20 0.50
CA PHE A 61 -10.89 6.84 1.35
C PHE A 61 -10.56 7.99 2.31
N ASN A 62 -10.34 7.63 3.56
CA ASN A 62 -10.00 8.55 4.62
C ASN A 62 -8.54 8.32 5.03
N SER A 63 -7.71 9.36 4.90
CA SER A 63 -6.28 9.30 5.21
C SER A 63 -5.98 8.91 6.67
N SER A 64 -6.91 9.11 7.61
CA SER A 64 -6.79 8.59 8.99
C SER A 64 -6.59 7.07 9.08
N PHE A 65 -6.87 6.32 8.02
CA PHE A 65 -6.53 4.89 7.95
C PHE A 65 -5.03 4.65 8.06
N TYR A 66 -4.20 5.56 7.56
CA TYR A 66 -2.75 5.46 7.72
C TYR A 66 -2.29 5.64 9.17
N ASP A 67 -3.09 6.34 9.99
CA ASP A 67 -2.85 6.47 11.42
C ASP A 67 -3.34 5.26 12.19
N ARG A 68 -4.53 4.75 11.82
CA ARG A 68 -5.09 3.55 12.43
C ARG A 68 -4.28 2.29 12.12
N PHE A 69 -3.74 2.19 10.90
CA PHE A 69 -3.02 1.02 10.41
C PHE A 69 -1.59 1.42 10.00
N LYS A 70 -0.67 1.42 10.95
CA LYS A 70 0.73 1.86 10.73
C LYS A 70 1.53 0.97 9.76
N TRP A 71 1.01 -0.20 9.39
CA TRP A 71 1.57 -1.09 8.38
C TRP A 71 1.05 -0.79 6.95
N LEU A 72 0.03 0.07 6.82
CA LEU A 72 -0.61 0.40 5.55
C LEU A 72 0.16 1.49 4.81
N CYS A 73 0.35 1.31 3.51
CA CYS A 73 0.85 2.35 2.61
C CYS A 73 -0.03 2.50 1.38
N GLY A 74 0.00 3.69 0.80
CA GLY A 74 -0.72 4.01 -0.43
C GLY A 74 0.13 3.81 -1.67
N TYR A 75 -0.53 3.49 -2.79
CA TYR A 75 0.10 3.45 -4.09
C TYR A 75 -0.73 4.20 -5.14
N PRO A 76 -0.35 5.45 -5.48
CA PRO A 76 -1.15 6.33 -6.33
C PRO A 76 -1.34 5.80 -7.76
N LYS A 77 -0.32 5.16 -8.36
CA LYS A 77 -0.39 4.67 -9.75
C LYS A 77 -1.48 3.61 -9.95
N ARG A 78 -1.79 2.81 -8.90
CA ARG A 78 -2.92 1.86 -8.93
C ARG A 78 -4.15 2.40 -8.21
N ASN A 79 -4.03 3.50 -7.47
CA ASN A 79 -5.04 4.04 -6.57
C ASN A 79 -5.57 2.98 -5.59
N LYS A 80 -4.64 2.30 -4.92
CA LYS A 80 -4.90 1.19 -3.98
C LYS A 80 -3.98 1.26 -2.77
N LEU A 81 -4.38 0.57 -1.71
CA LEU A 81 -3.64 0.40 -0.47
C LEU A 81 -2.91 -0.94 -0.44
N PHE A 82 -1.73 -0.97 0.18
CA PHE A 82 -0.90 -2.16 0.32
C PHE A 82 -0.36 -2.26 1.74
N CYS A 83 0.15 -3.44 2.12
CA CYS A 83 0.90 -3.57 3.35
C CYS A 83 2.38 -3.31 3.11
N PHE A 84 2.90 -2.23 3.71
CA PHE A 84 4.29 -1.82 3.63
C PHE A 84 5.25 -2.88 4.17
N ILE A 85 4.94 -3.46 5.32
CA ILE A 85 5.79 -4.47 5.95
C ILE A 85 5.85 -5.74 5.09
N CYS A 86 4.68 -6.20 4.64
CA CYS A 86 4.55 -7.35 3.75
C CYS A 86 5.34 -7.08 2.41
N LEU A 87 5.34 -5.85 1.87
CA LEU A 87 6.11 -5.47 0.66
C LEU A 87 7.63 -5.45 0.90
N VAL A 88 8.10 -4.87 2.01
CA VAL A 88 9.55 -4.76 2.30
C VAL A 88 10.14 -6.12 2.69
N MET A 89 9.43 -6.90 3.50
CA MET A 89 9.94 -8.19 3.99
C MET A 89 9.71 -9.34 3.00
N GLY A 90 9.01 -9.11 1.88
CA GLY A 90 8.70 -10.17 0.92
C GLY A 90 7.72 -11.21 1.49
N GLY A 91 6.73 -10.73 2.25
CA GLY A 91 5.70 -11.55 2.87
C GLY A 91 4.78 -12.25 1.86
N ASN A 92 3.97 -13.17 2.37
CA ASN A 92 3.13 -14.05 1.55
C ASN A 92 2.25 -13.26 0.56
N ARG A 93 2.00 -13.87 -0.60
CA ARG A 93 1.27 -13.36 -1.77
C ARG A 93 -0.22 -13.16 -1.44
N SER A 94 -0.52 -12.17 -0.61
CA SER A 94 -1.87 -11.79 -0.22
C SER A 94 -2.41 -10.68 -1.13
N ALA A 95 -3.71 -10.39 -1.02
CA ALA A 95 -4.32 -9.22 -1.65
C ALA A 95 -3.59 -7.91 -1.31
N TRP A 96 -2.93 -7.85 -0.14
CA TRP A 96 -2.19 -6.68 0.34
C TRP A 96 -0.79 -6.49 -0.26
N THR A 97 -0.29 -7.45 -1.05
CA THR A 97 1.03 -7.36 -1.72
C THR A 97 0.96 -7.45 -3.24
N GLN A 98 -0.09 -8.05 -3.82
CA GLN A 98 -0.20 -8.18 -5.29
C GLN A 98 -1.25 -7.27 -5.90
N GLU A 99 -2.49 -7.41 -5.44
CA GLU A 99 -3.65 -6.77 -6.07
C GLU A 99 -3.87 -5.36 -5.54
N GLY A 100 -3.56 -5.13 -4.26
CA GLY A 100 -3.88 -3.93 -3.51
C GLY A 100 -5.34 -3.91 -3.09
N TRP A 101 -5.61 -3.31 -1.94
CA TRP A 101 -6.95 -3.16 -1.40
C TRP A 101 -7.56 -1.80 -1.75
N GLN A 102 -8.87 -1.78 -1.95
CA GLN A 102 -9.68 -0.58 -2.08
C GLN A 102 -10.79 -0.68 -1.04
N GLN A 103 -11.22 0.45 -0.50
CA GLN A 103 -12.22 0.44 0.56
C GLN A 103 -13.54 -0.18 0.07
N GLU A 104 -13.93 -1.30 0.68
CA GLU A 104 -15.17 -2.01 0.44
C GLU A 104 -16.25 -1.63 1.46
N THR A 105 -17.50 -2.03 1.21
CA THR A 105 -18.69 -1.67 1.97
C THR A 105 -18.62 -2.03 3.48
N PRO A 106 -19.37 -1.31 4.33
CA PRO A 106 -19.45 -1.58 5.76
C PRO A 106 -20.07 -2.97 5.98
N GLY A 107 -19.24 -3.95 6.31
CA GLY A 107 -19.62 -5.36 6.44
C GLY A 107 -18.46 -6.30 6.09
N GLN A 108 -17.77 -6.04 4.98
CA GLN A 108 -16.59 -6.79 4.53
C GLN A 108 -15.28 -6.24 5.14
N GLU A 109 -15.31 -5.00 5.61
CA GLU A 109 -14.17 -4.26 6.16
C GLU A 109 -13.52 -4.93 7.38
N LYS A 110 -14.33 -5.53 8.27
CA LYS A 110 -13.84 -6.12 9.53
C LYS A 110 -13.04 -7.40 9.32
N GLU A 111 -13.38 -8.16 8.27
CA GLU A 111 -12.80 -9.47 7.99
C GLU A 111 -11.54 -9.37 7.13
N ARG A 112 -11.46 -8.39 6.21
CA ARG A 112 -10.30 -8.20 5.31
C ARG A 112 -9.19 -7.30 5.85
N LEU A 113 -9.51 -6.34 6.73
CA LEU A 113 -8.48 -5.49 7.39
C LEU A 113 -7.65 -6.26 8.43
N MET A 114 -8.06 -7.46 8.85
CA MET A 114 -7.34 -8.30 9.81
C MET A 114 -6.30 -9.27 9.18
N VAL A 115 -6.08 -9.23 7.86
CA VAL A 115 -5.49 -10.38 7.11
C VAL A 115 -3.99 -10.27 6.74
N CYS A 116 -3.28 -9.16 6.90
CA CYS A 116 -1.79 -9.24 6.95
C CYS A 116 -1.42 -9.52 8.43
N LYS A 117 -1.73 -10.73 8.89
CA LYS A 117 -1.08 -11.38 10.03
C LYS A 117 -0.06 -12.38 9.52
#